data_AF-A0A4R0IRP5-F1
#
_entry.id   AF-A0A4R0IRP5-F1
#
_cell.length_a   1.000
_cell.length_b   1.000
_cell.length_c   1.000
_cell.angle_alpha   90.00
_cell.angle_beta   90.00
_cell.angle_gamma   90.00
#
_symmetry.space_group_name_H-M   'P 1'
#
loop_
_entity.id
_entity.type
_entity.pdbx_description
1 polymer ?
#
loop_
_entity_poly.entity_id
_entity_poly.type
_entity_poly.pdbx_seq_one_letter_code
_entity_poly.pdbx_strand_id
1 'polypeptide(L)'
;MSLLRSAAAGFGLGVVWGAAARVWMRLISTDPGFSWSGTGFILALTGTSGLVLGILYGVRRAGRSRWWRVLAVLCLVTFAGPGLVLLPAFALGGLLYLHHPWARVTGLAGIGLGELGLWLLDGGQPINPWYHYGGFLVLSLTLAAGAAELYRPRTIRSIPKQPQFAVS
;
A
#
# COMPACT_ATOMS: atom_id res chain seq x y z
N MET A 1 14.30 3.35 -15.48
CA MET A 1 14.14 2.01 -14.87
C MET A 1 13.33 1.16 -15.82
N SER A 2 13.80 -0.04 -16.15
CA SER A 2 13.01 -0.99 -16.96
C SER A 2 11.82 -1.50 -16.14
N LEU A 3 10.72 -1.84 -16.83
CA LEU A 3 9.50 -2.38 -16.22
C LEU A 3 9.78 -3.62 -15.35
N LEU A 4 10.71 -4.47 -15.80
CA LEU A 4 11.12 -5.66 -15.07
C LEU A 4 11.74 -5.31 -13.70
N ARG A 5 12.57 -4.27 -13.64
CA ARG A 5 13.19 -3.84 -12.37
C ARG A 5 12.15 -3.29 -11.41
N SER A 6 11.17 -2.54 -11.88
CA SER A 6 10.10 -2.04 -11.00
C SER A 6 9.17 -3.14 -10.52
N ALA A 7 8.85 -4.12 -11.38
CA ALA A 7 8.08 -5.30 -11.00
C ALA A 7 8.82 -6.14 -9.94
N ALA A 8 10.11 -6.42 -10.15
CA ALA A 8 10.93 -7.17 -9.20
C ALA A 8 11.09 -6.44 -7.86
N ALA A 9 11.33 -5.12 -7.88
CA ALA A 9 11.39 -4.31 -6.67
C ALA A 9 10.05 -4.32 -5.93
N GLY A 10 8.94 -4.17 -6.65
CA GLY A 10 7.60 -4.25 -6.09
C GLY A 10 7.34 -5.61 -5.43
N PHE A 11 7.67 -6.71 -6.11
CA PHE A 11 7.55 -8.07 -5.57
C PHE A 11 8.33 -8.22 -4.26
N GLY A 12 9.62 -7.82 -4.27
CA GLY A 12 10.48 -7.89 -3.10
C GLY A 12 9.93 -7.09 -1.92
N LEU A 13 9.47 -5.86 -2.16
CA LEU A 13 8.83 -5.03 -1.13
C LEU A 13 7.54 -5.67 -0.58
N GLY A 14 6.73 -6.28 -1.45
CA GLY A 14 5.54 -7.03 -1.05
C GLY A 14 5.86 -8.23 -0.15
N VAL A 15 6.90 -8.99 -0.49
CA VAL A 15 7.36 -10.12 0.34
C VAL A 15 7.88 -9.63 1.70
N VAL A 16 8.70 -8.57 1.71
CA VAL A 16 9.21 -7.97 2.96
C VAL A 16 8.06 -7.48 3.84
N TRP A 17 7.07 -6.80 3.26
CA TRP A 17 5.90 -6.33 3.99
C TRP A 17 5.07 -7.50 4.55
N GLY A 18 4.86 -8.57 3.77
CA GLY A 18 4.16 -9.76 4.23
C GLY A 18 4.89 -10.49 5.36
N ALA A 19 6.22 -10.54 5.31
CA ALA A 19 7.02 -11.08 6.40
C ALA A 19 6.90 -10.22 7.66
N ALA A 20 6.93 -8.89 7.54
CA ALA A 20 6.72 -7.97 8.65
C ALA A 20 5.32 -8.14 9.26
N ALA A 21 4.27 -8.24 8.43
CA ALA A 21 2.91 -8.52 8.88
C ALA A 21 2.83 -9.86 9.63
N ARG A 22 3.53 -10.89 9.16
CA ARG A 22 3.59 -12.19 9.82
C ARG A 22 4.27 -12.13 11.18
N VAL A 23 5.38 -11.41 11.28
CA VAL A 23 6.08 -11.19 12.55
C VAL A 23 5.18 -10.43 13.52
N TRP A 24 4.52 -9.36 13.06
CA TRP A 24 3.56 -8.60 13.87
C TRP A 24 2.44 -9.48 14.41
N MET A 25 1.80 -10.30 13.57
CA MET A 25 0.76 -11.26 14.00
C MET A 25 1.28 -12.24 15.06
N ARG A 26 2.56 -12.61 15.02
CA ARG A 26 3.18 -13.49 16.03
C ARG A 26 3.50 -12.77 17.33
N LEU A 27 3.78 -11.48 17.29
CA LEU A 27 4.02 -10.68 18.49
C LEU A 27 2.73 -10.39 19.27
N ILE A 28 1.59 -10.29 18.59
CA ILE A 28 0.30 -9.98 19.22
C ILE A 28 -0.53 -11.22 19.57
N SER A 29 -0.20 -12.40 19.04
CA SER A 29 -0.94 -13.64 19.30
C SER A 29 -0.39 -14.38 20.52
N THR A 30 -1.27 -14.74 21.45
CA THR A 30 -0.94 -15.53 22.65
C THR A 30 -0.73 -17.01 22.35
N ASP A 31 -1.37 -17.54 21.30
CA ASP A 31 -1.18 -18.91 20.82
C ASP A 31 -1.16 -18.93 19.28
N PRO A 32 0.01 -18.78 18.65
CA PRO A 32 0.12 -18.73 17.21
C PRO A 32 -0.02 -20.12 16.59
N GLY A 33 -1.27 -20.50 16.24
CA GLY A 33 -1.61 -21.65 15.39
C GLY A 33 -1.18 -21.49 13.92
N PHE A 34 0.05 -21.03 13.70
CA PHE A 34 0.56 -20.61 12.40
C PHE A 34 1.21 -21.76 11.63
N SER A 35 0.62 -22.11 10.49
CA SER A 35 1.21 -23.07 9.56
C SER A 35 2.23 -22.43 8.62
N TRP A 36 3.18 -23.24 8.15
CA TRP A 36 4.10 -22.86 7.06
C TRP A 36 3.36 -22.62 5.75
N SER A 37 2.31 -23.39 5.48
CA SER A 37 1.46 -23.19 4.29
C SER A 37 0.76 -21.83 4.32
N GLY A 38 0.22 -21.41 5.47
CA GLY A 38 -0.39 -20.09 5.65
C GLY A 38 0.63 -18.96 5.50
N THR A 39 1.86 -19.14 6.02
CA THR A 39 2.94 -18.17 5.81
C THR A 39 3.29 -18.04 4.32
N GLY A 40 3.48 -19.16 3.62
CA GLY A 40 3.77 -19.16 2.19
C GLY A 40 2.66 -18.47 1.38
N PHE A 41 1.40 -18.71 1.74
CA PHE A 41 0.25 -18.06 1.11
C PHE A 41 0.25 -16.53 1.30
N ILE A 42 0.51 -16.05 2.52
CA ILE A 42 0.62 -14.61 2.81
C ILE A 42 1.73 -13.99 1.97
N LEU A 43 2.93 -14.59 1.96
CA LEU A 43 4.06 -14.05 1.20
C LEU A 43 3.81 -14.05 -0.32
N ALA A 44 3.16 -15.09 -0.84
CA ALA A 44 2.78 -15.14 -2.25
C ALA A 44 1.77 -14.05 -2.59
N LEU A 45 0.75 -13.85 -1.76
CA LEU A 45 -0.26 -12.80 -1.96
C LEU A 45 0.33 -11.39 -1.87
N THR A 46 1.08 -11.08 -0.81
CA THR A 46 1.68 -9.75 -0.64
C THR A 46 2.76 -9.49 -1.67
N GLY A 47 3.56 -10.50 -2.03
CA GLY A 47 4.52 -10.45 -3.12
C GLY A 47 3.85 -10.17 -4.46
N THR A 48 2.75 -10.85 -4.78
CA THR A 48 1.98 -10.63 -6.02
C THR A 48 1.37 -9.24 -6.05
N SER A 49 0.80 -8.77 -4.95
CA SER A 49 0.30 -7.40 -4.83
C SER A 49 1.40 -6.36 -4.98
N GLY A 50 2.56 -6.57 -4.36
CA GLY A 50 3.73 -5.74 -4.55
C GLY A 50 4.21 -5.72 -6.00
N LEU A 51 4.22 -6.87 -6.68
CA LEU A 51 4.55 -6.98 -8.10
C LEU A 51 3.60 -6.15 -8.97
N VAL A 52 2.28 -6.24 -8.72
CA VAL A 52 1.27 -5.45 -9.41
C VAL A 52 1.52 -3.95 -9.20
N LEU A 53 1.79 -3.50 -7.97
CA LEU A 53 2.14 -2.11 -7.67
C LEU A 53 3.44 -1.67 -8.37
N GLY A 54 4.45 -2.55 -8.43
CA GLY A 54 5.70 -2.30 -9.14
C GLY A 54 5.54 -2.18 -10.66
N ILE A 55 4.64 -2.98 -11.25
CA ILE A 55 4.25 -2.87 -12.65
C ILE A 55 3.51 -1.55 -12.89
N LEU A 56 2.52 -1.23 -12.05
CA LEU A 56 1.78 0.04 -12.07
C LEU A 56 2.75 1.23 -12.06
N TYR A 57 3.72 1.22 -11.15
CA TYR A 57 4.75 2.26 -11.05
C TYR A 57 5.56 2.38 -12.36
N GLY A 58 6.04 1.27 -12.91
CA GLY A 58 6.80 1.25 -14.16
C GLY A 58 5.99 1.74 -15.37
N VAL A 59 4.76 1.25 -15.52
CA VAL A 59 3.84 1.62 -16.60
C VAL A 59 3.45 3.10 -16.52
N ARG A 60 3.23 3.62 -15.31
CA ARG A 60 2.95 5.06 -15.10
C ARG A 60 4.14 5.93 -15.49
N ARG A 61 5.37 5.54 -15.13
CA ARG A 61 6.57 6.25 -15.57
C ARG A 61 6.73 6.27 -17.09
N ALA A 62 6.17 5.28 -17.79
CA ALA A 62 6.13 5.23 -19.26
C ALA A 62 4.95 6.01 -19.89
N GLY A 63 4.10 6.69 -19.11
CA GLY A 63 3.03 7.56 -19.64
C GLY A 63 1.77 6.85 -20.16
N ARG A 64 1.58 5.55 -19.88
CA ARG A 64 0.45 4.74 -20.39
C ARG A 64 -0.88 4.98 -19.63
N SER A 65 -2.01 4.62 -20.26
CA SER A 65 -3.40 5.07 -19.96
C SER A 65 -3.90 4.82 -18.52
N ARG A 66 -5.10 5.31 -18.16
CA ARG A 66 -5.67 5.18 -16.80
C ARG A 66 -6.24 3.79 -16.48
N TRP A 67 -6.42 2.93 -17.48
CA TRP A 67 -7.03 1.60 -17.32
C TRP A 67 -6.23 0.65 -16.42
N TRP A 68 -4.94 0.92 -16.24
CA TRP A 68 -4.09 0.14 -15.33
C TRP A 68 -4.55 0.22 -13.86
N ARG A 69 -5.34 1.23 -13.48
CA ARG A 69 -5.94 1.31 -12.13
C ARG A 69 -6.83 0.12 -11.79
N VAL A 70 -7.38 -0.58 -12.78
CA VAL A 70 -8.14 -1.82 -12.55
C VAL A 70 -7.26 -2.90 -11.92
N LEU A 71 -5.95 -2.94 -12.21
CA LEU A 71 -5.02 -3.85 -11.54
C LEU A 71 -4.88 -3.56 -10.05
N ALA A 72 -5.12 -2.33 -9.60
CA ALA A 72 -5.14 -2.01 -8.18
C ALA A 72 -6.33 -2.67 -7.46
N VAL A 73 -7.44 -2.92 -8.18
CA VAL A 73 -8.58 -3.68 -7.65
C VAL A 73 -8.17 -5.13 -7.37
N LEU A 74 -7.26 -5.71 -8.17
CA LEU A 74 -6.71 -7.04 -7.88
C LEU A 74 -5.97 -7.08 -6.52
N CYS A 75 -5.30 -5.98 -6.14
CA CYS A 75 -4.67 -5.89 -4.82
C CYS A 75 -5.68 -5.87 -3.67
N LEU A 76 -6.94 -5.44 -3.90
CA LEU A 76 -7.97 -5.47 -2.87
C LEU A 76 -8.31 -6.90 -2.42
N VAL A 77 -8.19 -7.87 -3.33
CA VAL A 77 -8.41 -9.29 -3.02
C VAL A 77 -7.43 -9.80 -1.96
N THR A 78 -6.22 -9.24 -1.88
CA THR A 78 -5.24 -9.58 -0.84
C THR A 78 -5.72 -9.23 0.57
N PHE A 79 -6.67 -8.31 0.71
CA PHE A 79 -7.24 -7.91 2.00
C PHE A 79 -8.52 -8.69 2.36
N ALA A 80 -8.96 -9.63 1.53
CA ALA A 80 -10.09 -10.49 1.88
C ALA A 80 -9.72 -11.39 3.08
N GLY A 81 -10.39 -11.21 4.22
CA GLY A 81 -10.14 -11.95 5.46
C GLY A 81 -9.51 -11.07 6.56
N PRO A 82 -8.46 -11.53 7.28
CA PRO A 82 -7.87 -10.76 8.39
C PRO A 82 -7.29 -9.40 7.98
N GLY A 83 -6.92 -9.25 6.70
CA GLY A 83 -6.40 -7.99 6.16
C GLY A 83 -7.44 -6.89 5.99
N LEU A 84 -8.74 -7.17 6.20
CA LEU A 84 -9.82 -6.19 6.01
C LEU A 84 -9.63 -4.93 6.87
N VAL A 85 -9.03 -5.08 8.06
CA VAL A 85 -8.75 -3.96 8.97
C VAL A 85 -7.76 -2.97 8.34
N LEU A 86 -6.87 -3.44 7.45
CA LEU A 86 -5.91 -2.60 6.72
C LEU A 86 -6.50 -1.99 5.43
N LEU A 87 -7.69 -2.40 5.02
CA LEU A 87 -8.32 -1.95 3.78
C LEU A 87 -8.55 -0.42 3.76
N PRO A 88 -9.06 0.23 4.83
CA PRO A 88 -9.15 1.69 4.88
C PRO A 88 -7.80 2.38 4.71
N ALA A 89 -6.73 1.84 5.32
CA ALA A 89 -5.38 2.39 5.19
C ALA A 89 -4.82 2.22 3.76
N PHE A 90 -5.07 1.08 3.10
CA PHE A 90 -4.68 0.88 1.70
C PHE A 90 -5.48 1.79 0.75
N ALA A 91 -6.81 1.79 0.90
CA ALA A 91 -7.72 2.50 0.00
C ALA A 91 -7.55 4.02 0.15
N LEU A 92 -7.55 4.55 1.37
CA LEU A 92 -7.54 6.00 1.61
C LEU A 92 -6.16 6.53 2.00
N GLY A 93 -5.33 5.75 2.69
CA GLY A 93 -4.06 6.22 3.23
C GLY A 93 -3.08 6.73 2.17
N GLY A 94 -3.15 6.23 0.93
CA GLY A 94 -2.36 6.76 -0.18
C GLY A 94 -2.59 8.25 -0.48
N LEU A 95 -3.75 8.80 -0.08
CA LEU A 95 -4.08 10.23 -0.20
C LEU A 95 -3.24 11.10 0.75
N LEU A 96 -2.69 10.51 1.82
CA LEU A 96 -1.78 11.19 2.77
C LEU A 96 -0.55 11.78 2.08
N TYR A 97 -0.11 11.14 1.00
CA TYR A 97 1.10 11.50 0.26
C TYR A 97 0.83 12.50 -0.87
N LEU A 98 -0.38 13.04 -0.96
CA LEU A 98 -0.71 14.12 -1.88
C LEU A 98 -0.43 15.50 -1.26
N HIS A 99 -0.25 16.51 -2.10
CA HIS A 99 -0.01 17.89 -1.66
C HIS A 99 -1.27 18.62 -1.19
N HIS A 100 -2.47 18.06 -1.43
CA HIS A 100 -3.73 18.73 -1.12
C HIS A 100 -4.16 18.46 0.34
N PRO A 101 -4.50 19.50 1.13
CA PRO A 101 -4.77 19.34 2.57
C PRO A 101 -5.96 18.41 2.83
N TRP A 102 -7.04 18.54 2.06
CA TRP A 102 -8.20 17.64 2.20
C TRP A 102 -7.86 16.18 1.90
N ALA A 103 -6.98 15.92 0.94
CA ALA A 103 -6.55 14.56 0.64
C ALA A 103 -5.75 13.97 1.80
N ARG A 104 -4.92 14.79 2.47
CA ARG A 104 -4.19 14.38 3.67
C ARG A 104 -5.13 14.03 4.81
N VAL A 105 -6.15 14.87 5.04
CA VAL A 105 -7.17 14.59 6.05
C VAL A 105 -7.90 13.28 5.75
N THR A 106 -8.29 13.03 4.50
CA THR A 106 -8.90 11.75 4.11
C THR A 106 -7.95 10.57 4.30
N GLY A 107 -6.66 10.74 4.00
CA GLY A 107 -5.66 9.70 4.23
C GLY A 107 -5.44 9.38 5.71
N LEU A 108 -5.35 10.41 6.55
CA LEU A 108 -5.29 10.27 8.01
C LEU A 108 -6.55 9.60 8.56
N ALA A 109 -7.72 10.01 8.08
CA ALA A 109 -8.99 9.40 8.46
C ALA A 109 -9.04 7.92 8.08
N GLY A 110 -8.51 7.54 6.91
CA GLY A 110 -8.39 6.14 6.51
C GLY A 110 -7.54 5.29 7.44
N ILE A 111 -6.38 5.81 7.86
CA ILE A 111 -5.51 5.13 8.83
C ILE A 111 -6.19 5.04 10.19
N GLY A 112 -6.78 6.16 10.67
CA GLY A 112 -7.51 6.21 11.94
C GLY A 112 -8.72 5.28 11.98
N LEU A 113 -9.43 5.11 10.86
CA LEU A 113 -10.51 4.13 10.73
C LEU A 113 -10.01 2.69 10.84
N GLY A 114 -8.80 2.40 10.32
CA GLY A 114 -8.16 1.10 10.50
C GLY A 114 -7.84 0.82 11.96
N GLU A 115 -7.23 1.78 12.66
CA GLU A 115 -6.92 1.70 14.10
C GLU A 115 -8.19 1.54 14.95
N LEU A 116 -9.23 2.33 14.66
CA LEU A 116 -10.52 2.22 15.34
C LEU A 116 -11.15 0.85 15.11
N GLY A 117 -11.09 0.35 13.87
CA GLY A 117 -11.57 -1.00 13.53
C GLY A 117 -10.81 -2.09 14.29
N LEU A 118 -9.49 -1.97 14.40
CA LEU A 118 -8.67 -2.87 15.20
C LEU A 118 -9.09 -2.84 16.68
N TRP A 119 -9.20 -1.64 17.26
CA TRP A 119 -9.62 -1.44 18.64
C TRP A 119 -11.00 -2.06 18.94
N LEU A 120 -11.97 -1.88 18.03
CA LEU A 120 -13.31 -2.47 18.16
C LEU A 120 -13.28 -4.01 18.11
N LEU A 121 -12.39 -4.60 17.32
CA LEU A 121 -12.26 -6.06 17.19
C LEU A 121 -11.49 -6.69 18.35
N ASP A 122 -10.59 -5.94 19.00
CA ASP A 122 -9.73 -6.44 20.08
C ASP A 122 -10.50 -6.69 21.39
N GLY A 123 -11.68 -6.10 21.56
CA GLY A 123 -12.60 -6.44 22.65
C GLY A 123 -12.03 -6.28 24.07
N GLY A 124 -10.98 -5.48 24.25
CA GLY A 124 -10.35 -5.24 25.55
C GLY A 124 -9.38 -6.34 26.02
N GLN A 125 -8.87 -7.17 25.12
CA GLN A 125 -7.82 -8.15 25.47
C GLN A 125 -6.58 -7.45 26.07
N PRO A 126 -5.93 -8.02 27.09
CA PRO A 126 -4.74 -7.45 27.72
C PRO A 126 -3.49 -7.67 26.85
N ILE A 127 -3.50 -7.15 25.63
CA ILE A 127 -2.36 -7.15 24.71
C ILE A 127 -1.55 -5.87 24.95
N ASN A 128 -0.22 -5.95 24.85
CA ASN A 128 0.62 -4.76 24.96
C ASN A 128 0.26 -3.76 23.84
N PRO A 129 -0.24 -2.55 24.18
CA PRO A 129 -0.78 -1.61 23.20
C PRO A 129 0.29 -1.09 22.24
N TRP A 130 1.57 -1.04 22.66
CA TRP A 130 2.66 -0.57 21.82
C TRP A 130 2.92 -1.50 20.63
N TYR A 131 2.91 -2.81 20.86
CA TYR A 131 3.10 -3.78 19.77
C TYR A 131 1.84 -3.90 18.92
N HIS A 132 0.66 -3.80 19.54
CA HIS A 132 -0.60 -3.95 18.83
C HIS A 132 -0.86 -2.78 17.89
N TYR A 133 -1.06 -1.58 18.44
CA TYR A 133 -1.36 -0.36 17.67
C TYR A 133 -0.12 0.17 16.96
N GLY A 134 1.05 0.16 17.60
CA GLY A 134 2.28 0.66 16.97
C GLY A 134 2.71 -0.18 15.76
N GLY A 135 2.60 -1.51 15.85
CA GLY A 135 2.88 -2.40 14.72
C GLY A 135 1.86 -2.22 13.59
N PHE A 136 0.57 -2.11 13.94
CA PHE A 136 -0.49 -1.86 12.96
C PHE A 136 -0.31 -0.50 12.24
N LEU A 137 0.06 0.54 12.97
CA LEU A 137 0.33 1.87 12.42
C LEU A 137 1.48 1.83 11.41
N VAL A 138 2.58 1.16 11.74
CA VAL A 138 3.73 1.00 10.84
C VAL A 138 3.34 0.24 9.56
N LEU A 139 2.58 -0.85 9.70
CA LEU A 139 2.07 -1.60 8.55
C LEU A 139 1.12 -0.75 7.70
N SER A 140 0.24 0.02 8.33
CA SER A 140 -0.71 0.92 7.67
C SER A 140 -0.01 2.05 6.92
N LEU A 141 1.00 2.68 7.52
CA LEU A 141 1.78 3.76 6.89
C LEU A 141 2.60 3.26 5.71
N THR A 142 3.28 2.12 5.85
CA THR A 142 4.05 1.50 4.74
C THR A 142 3.14 1.09 3.60
N LEU A 143 1.96 0.55 3.92
CA LEU A 143 0.95 0.18 2.94
C LEU A 143 0.35 1.40 2.23
N ALA A 144 0.05 2.45 2.97
CA ALA A 144 -0.40 3.75 2.45
C ALA A 144 0.64 4.36 1.51
N ALA A 145 1.94 4.28 1.84
CA ALA A 145 3.01 4.74 0.97
C ALA A 145 3.03 3.99 -0.37
N GLY A 146 2.82 2.67 -0.35
CA GLY A 146 2.66 1.86 -1.57
C GLY A 146 1.42 2.28 -2.38
N ALA A 147 0.28 2.48 -1.71
CA ALA A 147 -0.98 2.88 -2.33
C ALA A 147 -0.95 4.31 -2.92
N ALA A 148 -0.07 5.19 -2.43
CA ALA A 148 0.10 6.54 -2.98
C ALA A 148 0.43 6.54 -4.48
N GLU A 149 1.06 5.49 -4.98
CA GLU A 149 1.34 5.32 -6.41
C GLU A 149 0.08 5.16 -7.27
N LEU A 150 -1.07 4.84 -6.68
CA LEU A 150 -2.37 4.84 -7.35
C LEU A 150 -2.88 6.27 -7.60
N TYR A 151 -2.59 7.18 -6.67
CA TYR A 151 -3.18 8.51 -6.60
C TYR A 151 -2.33 9.62 -7.19
N ARG A 152 -1.01 9.43 -7.31
CA ARG A 152 -0.12 10.48 -7.85
C ARG A 152 -0.64 11.01 -9.21
N PRO A 153 -0.64 12.33 -9.45
CA PRO A 153 -0.94 12.88 -10.78
C PRO A 153 0.13 12.47 -11.80
N ARG A 154 -0.20 12.49 -13.11
CA ARG A 154 0.84 12.44 -14.15
C ARG A 154 1.61 13.75 -14.12
N THR A 155 2.94 13.67 -14.07
CA THR A 155 3.78 14.80 -14.47
C THR A 155 3.59 14.99 -15.97
N ILE A 156 2.78 15.97 -16.36
CA ILE A 156 2.69 16.38 -17.77
C ILE A 156 4.07 16.93 -18.11
N ARG A 157 4.79 16.25 -18.99
CA ARG A 157 6.06 16.76 -19.52
C ARG A 157 5.69 18.02 -20.29
N SER A 158 5.96 19.19 -19.72
CA SER A 158 5.79 20.46 -20.41
C SER A 158 6.67 20.40 -21.66
N ILE A 159 6.04 20.37 -22.83
CA ILE A 159 6.75 20.55 -24.09
C ILE A 159 7.44 21.91 -23.97
N PRO A 160 8.77 22.00 -24.07
CA PRO A 160 9.44 23.29 -24.05
C PRO A 160 8.83 24.09 -25.20
N LYS A 161 8.23 25.25 -24.89
CA LYS A 161 7.81 26.21 -25.92
C LYS A 161 9.06 26.46 -26.76
N GLN A 162 9.06 26.04 -28.02
CA GLN A 162 10.14 26.41 -28.93
C GLN A 162 10.21 27.94 -28.92
N PRO A 163 11.41 28.53 -28.75
CA PRO A 163 11.55 29.97 -28.86
C PRO A 163 11.04 30.37 -30.24
N GLN A 164 9.99 31.20 -30.27
CA GLN A 164 9.55 31.84 -31.50
C GLN A 164 10.71 32.72 -31.94
N PHE A 165 11.48 32.24 -32.92
CA PHE A 165 12.43 33.09 -33.61
C PHE A 165 11.62 34.18 -34.31
N ALA A 166 11.79 35.42 -33.84
CA ALA A 166 11.27 36.59 -34.51
C ALA A 166 11.92 36.65 -35.89
N VAL A 167 11.14 36.38 -36.93
CA VAL A 167 11.52 36.67 -38.30
C VAL A 167 11.30 38.17 -38.46
N SER A 168 12.40 38.92 -38.38
CA SER A 168 12.49 40.34 -38.70
C SER A 168 12.82 40.53 -40.17
#